data_AF-A0A1I5PUT7-F1
#
_entry.id   AF-A0A1I5PUT7-F1
#
_cell.length_a   1.000
_cell.length_b   1.000
_cell.length_c   1.000
_cell.angle_alpha   90.00
_cell.angle_beta   90.00
_cell.angle_gamma   90.00
#
_symmetry.space_group_name_H-M   'P 1'
#
loop_
_entity.id
_entity.type
_entity.pdbx_description
1 polymer ?
#
loop_
_entity_poly.entity_id
_entity_poly.type
_entity_poly.pdbx_seq_one_letter_code
_entity_poly.pdbx_strand_id
1 'polypeptide(L)'
;MESARWNKMSISEQILNIGGEIQRAVDRKAQNEPKLANDYLEKALEWIRLTKDDPKNRNRIEEITIVEDELKDYFSSNKYKNDKNSIMSYWNSFFSAIF
;
A
#
# COMPACT_ATOMS: atom_id res chain seq x y z
N MET A 1 -8.93 -2.81 -12.08
CA MET A 1 -8.31 -1.94 -13.10
C MET A 1 -7.61 -2.86 -14.10
N GLU A 2 -7.62 -2.58 -15.40
CA GLU A 2 -6.89 -3.46 -16.34
C GLU A 2 -5.38 -3.33 -16.15
N SER A 3 -4.68 -4.46 -15.98
CA SER A 3 -3.23 -4.53 -15.76
C SER A 3 -2.43 -3.79 -16.85
N ALA A 4 -2.93 -3.78 -18.09
CA ALA A 4 -2.29 -3.08 -19.21
C ALA A 4 -2.25 -1.55 -19.01
N ARG A 5 -3.24 -0.95 -18.34
CA ARG A 5 -3.21 0.48 -18.01
C ARG A 5 -2.28 0.76 -16.84
N TRP A 6 -2.29 -0.11 -15.82
CA TRP A 6 -1.41 0.01 -14.67
C TRP A 6 0.07 -0.04 -15.06
N ASN A 7 0.44 -0.95 -15.95
CA ASN A 7 1.82 -1.11 -16.39
C ASN A 7 2.34 0.03 -17.28
N LYS A 8 1.47 0.94 -17.74
CA LYS A 8 1.88 2.16 -18.45
C LYS A 8 2.26 3.31 -17.51
N MET A 9 1.81 3.27 -16.26
CA MET A 9 2.17 4.26 -15.25
C MET A 9 3.63 4.11 -14.85
N SER A 10 4.32 5.21 -14.56
CA SER A 10 5.62 5.18 -13.87
C SER A 10 5.48 4.54 -12.49
N ILE A 11 6.60 4.06 -11.92
CA ILE A 11 6.62 3.54 -10.55
C ILE A 11 6.08 4.57 -9.54
N SER A 12 6.43 5.83 -9.74
CA SER A 12 5.93 6.97 -8.97
C SER A 12 4.41 7.08 -8.99
N GLU A 13 3.79 7.01 -10.17
CA GLU A 13 2.33 7.05 -10.31
C GLU A 13 1.66 5.81 -9.71
N GLN A 14 2.25 4.61 -9.87
CA GLN A 14 1.74 3.38 -9.27
C GLN A 14 1.70 3.50 -7.74
N ILE A 15 2.80 3.95 -7.13
CA ILE A 15 2.90 4.11 -5.68
C ILE A 15 2.02 5.24 -5.17
N LEU A 16 1.90 6.36 -5.89
CA LEU A 16 1.01 7.45 -5.49
C LEU A 16 -0.45 6.98 -5.40
N ASN A 17 -0.90 6.18 -6.37
CA ASN A 17 -2.23 5.58 -6.34
C ASN A 17 -2.38 4.59 -5.17
N ILE A 18 -1.41 3.70 -4.96
CA ILE A 18 -1.39 2.77 -3.81
C ILE A 18 -1.49 3.54 -2.48
N GLY A 19 -0.67 4.60 -2.31
CA GLY A 19 -0.64 5.42 -1.11
C GLY A 19 -1.97 6.12 -0.83
N GLY A 20 -2.68 6.52 -1.88
CA GLY A 20 -4.05 7.05 -1.77
C GLY A 20 -5.03 6.05 -1.15
N GLU A 21 -4.99 4.78 -1.59
CA GLU A 21 -5.87 3.75 -1.01
C GLU A 21 -5.44 3.33 0.40
N ILE A 22 -4.13 3.28 0.68
CA ILE A 22 -3.62 3.04 2.03
C ILE A 22 -4.12 4.12 2.98
N GLN A 23 -3.98 5.40 2.61
CA GLN A 23 -4.44 6.51 3.43
C GLN A 23 -5.95 6.40 3.70
N ARG A 24 -6.77 6.10 2.69
CA ARG A 24 -8.21 5.88 2.87
C ARG A 24 -8.49 4.70 3.79
N ALA A 25 -7.81 3.58 3.61
CA ALA A 25 -7.99 2.40 4.46
C ALA A 25 -7.68 2.71 5.93
N VAL A 26 -6.56 3.40 6.19
CA VAL A 26 -6.12 3.81 7.53
C VAL A 26 -7.12 4.79 8.16
N ASP A 27 -7.60 5.77 7.39
CA ASP A 27 -8.59 6.74 7.87
C ASP A 27 -9.91 6.08 8.26
N ARG A 28 -10.42 5.17 7.42
CA ARG A 28 -11.65 4.43 7.69
C ARG A 28 -11.51 3.49 8.88
N LYS A 29 -10.35 2.85 9.04
CA LYS A 29 -10.03 2.06 10.24
C LYS A 29 -10.06 2.94 11.50
N ALA A 30 -9.44 4.12 11.44
CA ALA A 30 -9.43 5.07 12.56
C ALA A 30 -10.82 5.62 12.91
N GLN A 31 -11.72 5.69 11.93
CA GLN A 31 -13.13 6.07 12.11
C GLN A 31 -14.02 4.90 12.58
N ASN A 32 -13.45 3.73 12.87
CA ASN A 32 -14.16 2.51 13.25
C ASN A 32 -15.16 2.03 12.16
N GLU A 33 -14.77 2.19 10.89
CA GLU A 33 -15.51 1.75 9.69
C GLU A 33 -14.80 0.54 9.03
N PRO A 34 -14.74 -0.64 9.67
CA PRO A 34 -13.86 -1.74 9.27
C PRO A 34 -14.16 -2.30 7.88
N LYS A 35 -15.43 -2.27 7.45
CA LYS A 35 -15.81 -2.74 6.12
C LYS A 35 -15.19 -1.86 5.02
N LEU A 36 -15.36 -0.53 5.13
CA LEU A 36 -14.77 0.41 4.19
C LEU A 36 -13.24 0.38 4.25
N ALA A 37 -12.68 0.23 5.44
CA ALA A 37 -11.25 0.07 5.61
C ALA A 37 -10.71 -1.14 4.83
N ASN A 38 -11.41 -2.28 4.92
CA ASN A 38 -11.06 -3.49 4.19
C ASN A 38 -11.21 -3.32 2.67
N ASP A 39 -12.29 -2.68 2.19
CA ASP A 39 -12.49 -2.45 0.75
C ASP A 39 -11.31 -1.66 0.14
N TYR A 40 -10.84 -0.62 0.83
CA TYR A 40 -9.68 0.17 0.40
C TYR A 40 -8.35 -0.60 0.55
N LEU A 41 -8.19 -1.39 1.61
CA LEU A 41 -7.02 -2.24 1.79
C LEU A 41 -6.90 -3.27 0.67
N GLU A 42 -7.98 -3.98 0.33
CA GLU A 42 -8.00 -4.97 -0.75
C GLU A 42 -7.62 -4.32 -2.09
N LYS A 43 -8.11 -3.10 -2.35
CA LYS A 43 -7.72 -2.31 -3.52
C LYS A 43 -6.23 -2.00 -3.54
N ALA A 44 -5.67 -1.55 -2.42
CA ALA A 44 -4.24 -1.27 -2.29
C ALA A 44 -3.40 -2.54 -2.52
N LEU A 45 -3.80 -3.67 -1.93
CA LEU A 45 -3.12 -4.97 -2.09
C LEU A 45 -3.19 -5.50 -3.54
N GLU A 46 -4.32 -5.33 -4.22
CA GLU A 46 -4.46 -5.64 -5.66
C GLU A 46 -3.42 -4.85 -6.47
N TRP A 47 -3.29 -3.54 -6.19
CA TRP A 47 -2.36 -2.67 -6.89
C TRP A 47 -0.89 -2.92 -6.54
N ILE A 48 -0.60 -3.29 -5.29
CA ILE A 48 0.73 -3.78 -4.89
C ILE A 48 1.10 -5.01 -5.71
N ARG A 49 0.19 -5.99 -5.82
CA ARG A 49 0.43 -7.20 -6.63
C ARG A 49 0.70 -6.84 -8.10
N LEU A 50 -0.13 -5.97 -8.71
CA LEU A 50 0.11 -5.51 -10.08
C LEU A 50 1.45 -4.79 -10.24
N THR A 51 1.88 -4.04 -9.23
CA THR A 51 3.17 -3.31 -9.22
C THR A 51 4.35 -4.28 -9.11
N LYS A 52 4.23 -5.35 -8.31
CA LYS A 52 5.23 -6.43 -8.20
C LYS A 52 5.33 -7.26 -9.48
N ASP A 53 4.20 -7.49 -10.15
CA ASP A 53 4.12 -8.24 -11.41
C ASP A 53 4.66 -7.44 -12.62
N ASP A 54 4.87 -6.14 -12.46
CA ASP A 54 5.39 -5.27 -13.52
C ASP A 54 6.91 -5.45 -13.70
N PRO A 55 7.39 -5.91 -14.88
CA PRO A 55 8.81 -6.21 -15.08
C PRO A 55 9.75 -5.03 -14.83
N LYS A 56 9.28 -3.78 -14.97
CA LYS A 56 10.11 -2.59 -14.73
C LYS A 56 10.44 -2.39 -13.25
N ASN A 57 9.68 -3.01 -12.35
CA ASN A 57 9.81 -2.86 -10.90
C ASN A 57 10.55 -4.03 -10.23
N ARG A 58 11.12 -4.96 -11.01
CA ARG A 58 11.77 -6.18 -10.49
C ARG A 58 12.82 -5.93 -9.40
N ASN A 59 13.51 -4.78 -9.46
CA ASN A 59 14.56 -4.40 -8.49
C ASN A 59 14.00 -3.79 -7.19
N ARG A 60 12.67 -3.71 -7.04
CA ARG A 60 11.97 -3.11 -5.89
C ARG A 60 11.01 -4.08 -5.21
N ILE A 61 10.96 -5.34 -5.66
CA ILE A 61 10.01 -6.35 -5.17
C ILE A 61 10.17 -6.55 -3.66
N GLU A 62 11.39 -6.59 -3.15
CA GLU A 62 11.66 -6.75 -1.72
C GLU A 62 11.09 -5.59 -0.92
N GLU A 63 11.43 -4.34 -1.29
CA GLU A 63 10.94 -3.13 -0.64
C GLU A 63 9.41 -3.07 -0.64
N ILE A 64 8.78 -3.37 -1.79
CA ILE A 64 7.31 -3.40 -1.92
C ILE A 64 6.70 -4.50 -1.04
N THR A 65 7.36 -5.65 -0.92
CA THR A 65 6.86 -6.79 -0.10
C THR A 65 6.91 -6.46 1.39
N ILE A 66 7.96 -5.80 1.86
CA ILE A 66 8.06 -5.41 3.27
C ILE A 66 6.90 -4.48 3.64
N VAL A 67 6.57 -3.53 2.77
CA VAL A 67 5.43 -2.63 2.99
C VAL A 67 4.09 -3.36 2.94
N GLU A 68 3.93 -4.29 2.00
CA GLU A 68 2.75 -5.16 1.93
C GLU A 68 2.53 -5.92 3.25
N ASP A 69 3.59 -6.47 3.83
CA ASP A 69 3.54 -7.24 5.08
C ASP A 69 3.22 -6.34 6.28
N GLU A 70 3.83 -5.15 6.35
CA GLU A 70 3.57 -4.20 7.44
C GLU A 70 2.11 -3.71 7.42
N LEU A 71 1.55 -3.45 6.24
CA LEU A 71 0.13 -3.11 6.08
C LEU A 71 -0.76 -4.28 6.52
N LYS A 72 -0.45 -5.51 6.10
CA LYS A 72 -1.22 -6.69 6.52
C LYS A 72 -1.17 -6.88 8.04
N ASP A 73 -0.03 -6.67 8.69
CA ASP A 73 0.03 -6.71 10.15
C ASP A 73 -0.87 -5.64 10.76
N TYR A 74 -0.71 -4.38 10.34
CA TYR A 74 -1.50 -3.26 10.86
C TYR A 74 -3.02 -3.48 10.76
N PHE A 75 -3.50 -4.06 9.65
CA PHE A 75 -4.93 -4.32 9.45
C PHE A 75 -5.44 -5.62 10.10
N SER A 76 -4.55 -6.53 10.51
CA SER A 76 -4.91 -7.79 11.16
C SER A 76 -4.78 -7.71 12.68
N SER A 77 -3.86 -8.48 13.27
CA SER A 77 -3.59 -8.50 14.71
C SER A 77 -2.78 -7.30 15.20
N ASN A 78 -2.17 -6.53 14.30
CA ASN A 78 -1.31 -5.39 14.59
C ASN A 78 -0.27 -5.73 15.67
N LYS A 79 0.53 -6.77 15.42
CA LYS A 79 1.49 -7.33 16.39
C LYS A 79 2.54 -6.30 16.78
N TYR A 80 2.95 -5.45 15.83
CA TYR A 80 3.89 -4.37 16.08
C TYR A 80 3.26 -3.15 16.79
N LYS A 81 1.94 -3.20 17.04
CA LYS A 81 1.18 -2.17 17.76
C LYS A 81 1.31 -0.79 17.14
N ASN A 82 1.39 -0.74 15.81
CA ASN A 82 1.38 0.53 15.09
C ASN A 82 0.04 1.23 15.30
N ASP A 83 0.08 2.54 15.36
CA ASP A 83 -1.06 3.42 15.24
C ASP A 83 -1.11 4.05 13.84
N LYS A 84 -2.13 4.89 13.58
CA LYS A 84 -2.28 5.59 12.31
C LYS A 84 -1.04 6.43 11.96
N ASN A 85 -0.41 7.08 12.93
CA ASN A 85 0.70 7.99 12.66
C ASN A 85 1.96 7.22 12.29
N SER A 86 2.27 6.16 13.03
CA SER A 86 3.43 5.28 12.79
C SER A 86 3.30 4.55 11.45
N ILE A 87 2.15 3.96 11.12
CA ILE A 87 1.98 3.27 9.83
C ILE A 87 2.08 4.23 8.64
N MET A 88 1.51 5.44 8.76
CA MET A 88 1.61 6.44 7.70
C MET A 88 3.01 7.04 7.60
N SER A 89 3.72 7.20 8.73
CA SER A 89 5.12 7.61 8.72
C SER A 89 5.98 6.58 8.00
N TYR A 90 5.78 5.29 8.30
CA TYR A 90 6.48 4.19 7.64
C TYR A 90 6.22 4.21 6.12
N TRP A 91 4.96 4.33 5.71
CA TRP A 91 4.59 4.47 4.30
C TRP A 91 5.26 5.68 3.64
N ASN A 92 5.27 6.84 4.29
CA ASN A 92 5.89 8.04 3.74
C ASN A 92 7.42 7.90 3.62
N SER A 93 8.07 7.21 4.54
CA SER A 93 9.49 6.89 4.42
C SER A 93 9.78 5.97 3.24
N PHE A 94 8.97 4.93 3.03
CA PHE A 94 9.06 4.08 1.85
C PHE A 94 8.83 4.87 0.56
N PHE A 95 7.77 5.67 0.52
CA PHE A 95 7.46 6.55 -0.61
C PHE A 95 8.67 7.40 -0.95
N SER A 96 9.23 8.11 0.05
CA SER A 96 10.38 9.01 -0.14
C SER A 96 11.66 8.29 -0.59
N ALA A 97 11.82 7.00 -0.32
CA ALA A 97 12.99 6.23 -0.76
C ALA A 97 12.92 5.82 -2.24
N ILE A 98 11.74 5.89 -2.86
CA ILE A 98 11.53 5.52 -4.26
C ILE A 98 11.67 6.72 -5.21
N PHE A 99 11.60 7.95 -4.70
CA PHE A 99 11.88 9.20 -5.43
C PHE A 99 13.29 9.70 -5.16
#